data_AF-A0A1Q3GRY4-F1
#
_entry.id   AF-A0A1Q3GRY4-F1
#
_cell.length_a   1.000
_cell.length_b   1.000
_cell.length_c   1.000
_cell.angle_alpha   90.00
_cell.angle_beta   90.00
_cell.angle_gamma   90.00
#
_symmetry.space_group_name_H-M   'P 1'
#
loop_
_entity.id
_entity.type
_entity.pdbx_description
1 polymer ?
#
loop_
_entity_poly.entity_id
_entity_poly.type
_entity_poly.pdbx_seq_one_letter_code
_entity_poly.pdbx_strand_id
1 'polypeptide(L)'
;MMDTESFLNLKMAYIIIFYLATNVIPVNVDQFSVDMTNLKDNSENLTFNFTKQKDNWWRTKAQQHPDEPLNFRFDKNLDCHFYDRDRVARKDVIPLGKLMEIKKDHRKWKKARQVTLESRKKYQGKSKILVFDIQKTGKQKRKIQFNATKSSVDRKLPEIQVNW
;
A
#
# COMPACT_ATOMS: atom_id res chain seq x y z
N MET A 1 4.81 26.28 8.89
CA MET A 1 4.65 25.74 7.53
C MET A 1 4.94 24.25 7.60
N MET A 2 3.94 23.38 7.46
CA MET A 2 4.20 21.95 7.25
C MET A 2 4.30 21.77 5.74
N ASP A 3 5.52 21.60 5.28
CA ASP A 3 5.86 21.50 3.87
C ASP A 3 5.18 20.33 3.18
N THR A 4 5.10 20.50 1.87
CA THR A 4 4.75 19.53 0.82
C THR A 4 5.40 18.15 1.00
N GLU A 5 6.41 18.00 1.86
CA GLU A 5 7.09 16.75 2.28
C GLU A 5 6.17 15.71 2.94
N SER A 6 5.02 16.09 3.52
CA SER A 6 4.26 15.20 4.41
C SER A 6 3.20 14.30 3.76
N PHE A 7 2.73 14.54 2.53
CA PHE A 7 1.59 13.77 2.00
C PHE A 7 1.98 12.32 1.68
N LEU A 8 3.13 12.13 1.06
CA LEU A 8 3.64 10.83 0.65
C LEU A 8 5.05 10.65 1.24
N ASN A 9 5.16 10.70 2.56
CA ASN A 9 6.41 10.27 3.20
C ASN A 9 6.61 8.75 2.99
N LEU A 10 7.83 8.27 3.26
CA LEU A 10 8.20 6.88 3.02
C LEU A 10 7.24 5.87 3.69
N LYS A 11 6.84 6.13 4.94
CA LYS A 11 5.92 5.27 5.70
C LYS A 11 4.54 5.23 5.04
N MET A 12 4.02 6.37 4.60
CA MET A 12 2.75 6.47 3.89
C MET A 12 2.79 5.71 2.55
N ALA A 13 3.90 5.82 1.80
CA ALA A 13 4.07 5.10 0.55
C ALA A 13 3.97 3.57 0.75
N TYR A 14 4.68 3.02 1.74
CA TYR A 14 4.56 1.59 2.09
C TYR A 14 3.13 1.20 2.49
N ILE A 15 2.44 2.04 3.27
CA ILE A 15 1.05 1.75 3.68
C ILE A 15 0.10 1.74 2.49
N ILE A 16 0.26 2.68 1.55
CA ILE A 16 -0.52 2.68 0.30
C ILE A 16 -0.25 1.40 -0.50
N ILE A 17 1.01 1.00 -0.63
CA ILE A 17 1.39 -0.25 -1.30
C ILE A 17 0.74 -1.46 -0.62
N PHE A 18 0.81 -1.55 0.71
CA PHE A 18 0.22 -2.66 1.46
C PHE A 18 -1.30 -2.68 1.36
N TYR A 19 -1.95 -1.51 1.40
CA TYR A 19 -3.38 -1.39 1.18
C TYR A 19 -3.77 -1.91 -0.21
N LEU A 20 -3.08 -1.46 -1.26
CA LEU A 20 -3.34 -1.90 -2.63
C LEU A 20 -3.12 -3.41 -2.76
N ALA A 21 -1.97 -3.91 -2.31
CA ALA A 21 -1.61 -5.32 -2.42
C ALA A 21 -2.60 -6.26 -1.71
N THR A 22 -2.96 -5.95 -0.45
CA THR A 22 -3.91 -6.75 0.33
C THR A 22 -5.34 -6.72 -0.23
N ASN A 23 -5.72 -5.67 -0.96
CA ASN A 23 -7.05 -5.57 -1.53
C ASN A 23 -7.17 -6.21 -2.93
N VAL A 24 -6.08 -6.28 -3.72
CA VAL A 24 -6.14 -6.87 -5.07
C VAL A 24 -6.19 -8.40 -5.06
N ILE A 25 -5.76 -9.04 -3.98
CA ILE A 25 -5.82 -10.49 -3.82
C ILE A 25 -7.27 -10.98 -3.54
N PRO A 26 -7.63 -12.21 -3.95
CA PRO A 26 -8.87 -12.85 -3.53
C PRO A 26 -8.98 -13.03 -2.01
N VAL A 27 -10.21 -13.01 -1.48
CA VAL A 27 -10.48 -13.06 -0.02
C VAL A 27 -10.00 -14.37 0.65
N ASN A 28 -9.95 -15.46 -0.12
CA ASN A 28 -9.54 -16.79 0.35
C ASN A 28 -8.01 -17.02 0.29
N VAL A 29 -7.23 -16.00 -0.08
CA VAL A 29 -5.78 -16.07 -0.07
C VAL A 29 -5.27 -15.67 1.31
N ASP A 30 -4.55 -16.59 1.95
CA ASP A 30 -3.95 -16.35 3.26
C ASP A 30 -2.44 -16.07 3.19
N GLN A 31 -1.81 -16.28 2.03
CA GLN A 31 -0.40 -16.01 1.80
C GLN A 31 -0.19 -15.43 0.39
N PHE A 32 0.63 -14.39 0.29
CA PHE A 32 1.01 -13.79 -0.99
C PHE A 32 2.36 -13.07 -0.85
N SER A 33 2.99 -12.72 -1.96
CA SER A 33 4.21 -11.90 -1.98
C SER A 33 4.02 -10.62 -2.79
N VAL A 34 4.85 -9.63 -2.48
CA VAL A 34 4.98 -8.38 -3.21
C VAL A 34 6.44 -8.16 -3.55
N ASP A 35 6.76 -8.10 -4.83
CA ASP A 35 8.07 -7.73 -5.34
C ASP A 35 8.04 -6.27 -5.80
N MET A 36 9.00 -5.48 -5.35
CA MET A 36 9.14 -4.07 -5.69
C MET A 36 10.57 -3.57 -5.47
N THR A 37 10.97 -2.51 -6.15
CA THR A 37 12.21 -1.79 -5.82
C THR A 37 12.07 -1.11 -4.46
N ASN A 38 13.11 -1.18 -3.62
CA ASN A 38 13.12 -0.56 -2.29
C ASN A 38 12.96 0.97 -2.43
N LEU A 39 11.99 1.53 -1.70
CA LEU A 39 11.73 2.97 -1.69
C LEU A 39 12.83 3.81 -1.03
N LYS A 40 13.68 3.19 -0.20
CA LYS A 40 14.82 3.82 0.47
C LYS A 40 16.08 3.77 -0.40
N ASP A 41 16.28 2.64 -1.10
CA ASP A 41 17.46 2.37 -1.91
C ASP A 41 17.04 1.75 -3.25
N ASN A 42 17.01 2.55 -4.31
CA ASN A 42 16.55 2.09 -5.62
C ASN A 42 17.46 1.04 -6.28
N SER A 43 18.62 0.73 -5.70
CA SER A 43 19.50 -0.34 -6.17
C SER A 43 19.09 -1.73 -5.65
N GLU A 44 18.23 -1.77 -4.62
CA GLU A 44 17.76 -3.00 -3.99
C GLU A 44 16.34 -3.35 -4.44
N ASN A 45 16.09 -4.63 -4.70
CA ASN A 45 14.73 -5.16 -4.84
C ASN A 45 14.32 -5.86 -3.54
N LEU A 46 13.11 -5.56 -3.08
CA LEU A 46 12.50 -6.19 -1.91
C LEU A 46 11.40 -7.15 -2.34
N THR A 47 11.38 -8.28 -1.65
CA THR A 47 10.24 -9.22 -1.68
C THR A 47 9.62 -9.26 -0.29
N PHE A 48 8.42 -8.72 -0.17
CA PHE A 48 7.63 -8.79 1.05
C PHE A 48 6.71 -10.01 1.01
N ASN A 49 6.86 -10.93 1.96
CA ASN A 49 5.99 -12.09 2.13
C ASN A 49 4.91 -11.77 3.17
N PHE A 50 3.65 -11.88 2.78
CA PHE A 50 2.47 -11.59 3.60
C PHE A 50 1.81 -12.90 4.02
N THR A 51 1.45 -13.01 5.29
CA THR A 51 0.72 -14.14 5.86
C THR A 51 -0.41 -13.64 6.73
N LYS A 52 -1.64 -14.03 6.42
CA LYS A 52 -2.83 -13.70 7.19
C LYS A 52 -2.78 -14.37 8.54
N GLN A 53 -3.14 -13.61 9.56
CA GLN A 53 -3.18 -14.00 10.97
C GLN A 53 -4.63 -13.91 11.46
N LYS A 54 -4.86 -14.31 12.72
CA LYS A 54 -6.17 -14.15 13.38
C LYS A 54 -6.65 -12.68 13.32
N ASP A 55 -7.97 -12.49 13.27
CA ASP A 55 -8.64 -11.18 13.26
C ASP A 55 -8.30 -10.27 12.06
N ASN A 56 -8.01 -10.87 10.90
CA ASN A 56 -7.66 -10.18 9.64
C ASN A 56 -6.39 -9.32 9.72
N TRP A 57 -5.48 -9.62 10.65
CA TRP A 57 -4.14 -9.07 10.63
C TRP A 57 -3.30 -9.73 9.56
N TRP A 58 -2.40 -8.97 8.96
CA TRP A 58 -1.33 -9.45 8.10
C TRP A 58 -0.03 -9.38 8.87
N ARG A 59 0.79 -10.42 8.75
CA ARG A 59 2.20 -10.39 9.09
C ARG A 59 2.99 -10.31 7.80
N THR A 60 3.94 -9.40 7.72
CA THR A 60 4.76 -9.15 6.54
C THR A 60 6.23 -9.20 6.92
N LYS A 61 7.01 -9.94 6.14
CA LYS A 61 8.46 -10.05 6.28
C LYS A 61 9.13 -9.71 4.96
N ALA A 62 10.10 -8.82 4.97
CA ALA A 62 11.00 -8.67 3.83
C ALA A 62 11.92 -9.90 3.77
N GLN A 63 12.09 -10.50 2.59
CA GLN A 63 13.01 -11.62 2.40
C GLN A 63 14.46 -11.23 2.73
N GLN A 64 14.82 -9.98 2.43
CA GLN A 64 16.12 -9.38 2.68
C GLN A 64 16.35 -9.05 4.16
N HIS A 65 15.27 -8.84 4.93
CA HIS A 65 15.31 -8.51 6.36
C HIS A 65 14.29 -9.37 7.14
N PRO A 66 14.52 -10.70 7.25
CA PRO A 66 13.52 -11.63 7.77
C PRO A 66 13.25 -11.48 9.28
N ASP A 67 14.18 -10.85 10.01
CA ASP A 67 14.12 -10.62 11.46
C ASP A 67 13.33 -9.36 11.86
N GLU A 68 12.81 -8.63 10.86
CA GLU A 68 12.02 -7.41 11.05
C GLU A 68 10.56 -7.59 10.56
N PRO A 69 9.76 -8.45 11.21
CA PRO A 69 8.37 -8.66 10.81
C PRO A 69 7.49 -7.46 11.19
N LEU A 70 6.82 -6.86 10.22
CA LEU A 70 5.74 -5.92 10.50
C LEU A 70 4.42 -6.68 10.55
N ASN A 71 3.55 -6.32 11.49
CA ASN A 71 2.18 -6.78 11.43
C ASN A 71 1.24 -5.59 11.30
N PHE A 72 0.23 -5.69 10.45
CA PHE A 72 -0.72 -4.60 10.23
C PHE A 72 -2.13 -5.08 9.88
N ARG A 73 -3.11 -4.18 9.99
CA ARG A 73 -4.44 -4.36 9.41
C ARG A 73 -5.06 -3.01 9.06
N PHE A 74 -5.99 -3.02 8.11
CA PHE A 74 -6.86 -1.90 7.81
C PHE A 74 -8.24 -2.17 8.40
N ASP A 75 -8.79 -1.21 9.13
CA ASP A 75 -10.17 -1.31 9.61
C ASP A 75 -11.20 -0.71 8.63
N LYS A 76 -12.47 -0.73 9.03
CA LYS A 76 -13.60 -0.22 8.23
C LYS A 76 -13.52 1.29 7.94
N ASN A 77 -12.79 2.04 8.76
CA ASN A 77 -12.58 3.48 8.60
C ASN A 77 -11.31 3.79 7.78
N LEU A 78 -10.65 2.74 7.25
CA LEU A 78 -9.34 2.79 6.61
C LEU A 78 -8.21 3.21 7.57
N ASP A 79 -8.36 3.05 8.88
CA ASP A 79 -7.24 3.27 9.77
C ASP A 79 -6.29 2.06 9.67
N CYS A 80 -5.01 2.32 9.43
CA CYS A 80 -3.94 1.33 9.40
C CYS A 80 -3.37 1.18 10.82
N HIS A 81 -3.60 0.01 11.43
CA HIS A 81 -3.04 -0.35 12.74
C HIS A 81 -1.83 -1.23 12.50
N PHE A 82 -0.67 -0.97 13.13
CA PHE A 82 0.53 -1.80 12.97
C PHE A 82 1.39 -1.89 14.23
N TYR A 83 2.24 -2.93 14.29
CA TYR A 83 3.22 -3.20 15.35
C TYR A 83 4.47 -3.89 14.79
N ASP A 84 5.64 -3.50 15.31
CA ASP A 84 6.95 -3.84 14.72
C ASP A 84 7.49 -5.23 15.08
N ARG A 85 6.92 -5.95 16.06
CA ARG A 85 7.35 -7.33 16.43
C ARG A 85 6.22 -8.21 16.96
N ASP A 86 5.59 -7.79 18.06
CA ASP A 86 4.51 -8.53 18.74
C ASP A 86 3.30 -7.62 19.01
N ARG A 87 2.08 -8.19 19.05
CA ARG A 87 0.79 -7.51 19.33
C ARG A 87 0.74 -6.78 20.70
N VAL A 88 1.87 -6.75 21.40
CA VAL A 88 2.07 -6.26 22.76
C VAL A 88 2.83 -4.91 22.75
N ALA A 89 3.62 -4.62 21.71
CA ALA A 89 4.39 -3.39 21.61
C ALA A 89 3.65 -2.30 20.82
N ARG A 90 3.71 -1.07 21.34
CA ARG A 90 3.22 0.22 20.81
C ARG A 90 2.43 0.12 19.50
N LYS A 91 1.10 0.14 19.63
CA LYS A 91 0.17 0.26 18.52
C LYS A 91 0.24 1.67 17.96
N ASP A 92 0.87 1.81 16.81
CA ASP A 92 0.72 3.02 16.00
C ASP A 92 -0.53 2.89 15.12
N VAL A 93 -1.17 4.03 14.85
CA VAL A 93 -2.32 4.12 13.95
C VAL A 93 -2.08 5.23 12.95
N ILE A 94 -2.23 4.91 11.67
CA ILE A 94 -2.23 5.88 10.58
C ILE A 94 -3.64 6.00 10.03
N PRO A 95 -4.32 7.14 10.23
CA PRO A 95 -5.73 7.27 9.90
C PRO A 95 -5.94 7.56 8.41
N LEU A 96 -5.67 6.57 7.55
CA LEU A 96 -5.66 6.75 6.08
C LEU A 96 -6.97 7.35 5.58
N GLY A 97 -8.11 6.91 6.11
CA GLY A 97 -9.43 7.41 5.72
C GLY A 97 -9.68 8.89 6.06
N LYS A 98 -8.98 9.45 7.06
CA LYS A 98 -9.00 10.89 7.36
C LYS A 98 -8.03 11.69 6.49
N LEU A 99 -6.99 11.05 5.96
CA LEU A 99 -5.96 11.71 5.17
C LEU A 99 -6.29 11.73 3.68
N MET A 100 -6.96 10.69 3.19
CA MET A 100 -7.29 10.54 1.78
C MET A 100 -8.62 9.83 1.54
N GLU A 101 -9.16 10.07 0.35
CA GLU A 101 -10.26 9.32 -0.23
C GLU A 101 -9.69 8.34 -1.26
N ILE A 102 -10.17 7.09 -1.24
CA ILE A 102 -9.72 6.04 -2.17
C ILE A 102 -10.90 5.68 -3.08
N LYS A 103 -10.74 5.99 -4.37
CA LYS A 103 -11.70 5.68 -5.43
C LYS A 103 -11.13 4.59 -6.32
N LYS A 104 -11.97 3.68 -6.77
CA LYS A 104 -11.60 2.63 -7.71
C LYS A 104 -12.60 2.58 -8.84
N ASP A 105 -12.12 2.28 -10.04
CA ASP A 105 -12.93 2.24 -11.26
C ASP A 105 -13.97 1.12 -11.27
N HIS A 106 -13.87 0.15 -10.35
CA HIS A 106 -14.78 -0.98 -10.25
C HIS A 106 -15.11 -1.38 -8.80
N ARG A 107 -16.38 -1.71 -8.52
CA ARG A 107 -16.87 -2.07 -7.16
C ARG A 107 -16.12 -3.25 -6.53
N LYS A 108 -15.80 -4.29 -7.31
CA LYS A 108 -15.01 -5.46 -6.87
C LYS A 108 -13.52 -5.25 -7.14
N TRP A 109 -12.67 -5.36 -6.11
CA TRP A 109 -11.22 -5.17 -6.22
C TRP A 109 -10.55 -6.09 -7.23
N LYS A 110 -10.94 -7.37 -7.29
CA LYS A 110 -10.43 -8.34 -8.27
C LYS A 110 -10.60 -7.95 -9.74
N LYS A 111 -11.44 -6.96 -10.02
CA LYS A 111 -11.75 -6.41 -11.35
C LYS A 111 -11.31 -4.94 -11.51
N ALA A 112 -10.85 -4.28 -10.45
CA ALA A 112 -10.37 -2.91 -10.52
C ALA A 112 -9.14 -2.85 -11.44
N ARG A 113 -9.14 -1.89 -12.36
CA ARG A 113 -8.02 -1.60 -13.27
C ARG A 113 -7.34 -0.30 -12.91
N GLN A 114 -7.99 0.55 -12.13
CA GLN A 114 -7.41 1.80 -11.68
C GLN A 114 -7.90 2.15 -10.28
N VAL A 115 -6.99 2.71 -9.49
CA VAL A 115 -7.27 3.24 -8.16
C VAL A 115 -6.72 4.65 -8.07
N THR A 116 -7.53 5.56 -7.58
CA THR A 116 -7.19 6.96 -7.35
C THR A 116 -7.24 7.23 -5.85
N LEU A 117 -6.14 7.77 -5.31
CA LEU A 117 -6.04 8.21 -3.93
C LEU A 117 -5.93 9.73 -3.94
N GLU A 118 -6.90 10.40 -3.35
CA GLU A 118 -7.00 11.87 -3.34
C GLU A 118 -6.86 12.39 -1.91
N SER A 119 -5.96 13.35 -1.67
CA SER A 119 -5.80 13.95 -0.35
C SER A 119 -7.04 14.72 0.07
N ARG A 120 -7.51 14.52 1.31
CA ARG A 120 -8.62 15.33 1.86
C ARG A 120 -8.19 16.76 2.18
N LYS A 121 -6.93 16.93 2.62
CA LYS A 121 -6.34 18.26 2.82
C LYS A 121 -5.91 18.82 1.46
N LYS A 122 -6.29 20.07 1.19
CA LYS A 122 -5.82 20.83 0.02
C LYS A 122 -4.46 21.44 0.33
N TYR A 123 -3.52 21.32 -0.62
CA TYR A 123 -2.21 21.94 -0.57
C TYR A 123 -2.15 22.98 -1.69
N GLN A 124 -1.90 24.25 -1.36
CA GLN A 124 -1.96 25.36 -2.31
C GLN A 124 -3.30 25.39 -3.09
N GLY A 125 -4.41 25.14 -2.39
CA GLY A 125 -5.75 25.13 -2.97
C GLY A 125 -6.12 23.88 -3.79
N LYS A 126 -5.19 22.94 -4.01
CA LYS A 126 -5.41 21.73 -4.82
C LYS A 126 -5.26 20.44 -3.99
N SER A 127 -6.08 19.43 -4.28
CA SER A 127 -5.87 18.07 -3.75
C SER A 127 -4.63 17.46 -4.39
N LYS A 128 -3.90 16.63 -3.64
CA LYS A 128 -2.86 15.75 -4.19
C LYS A 128 -3.51 14.43 -4.62
N ILE A 129 -3.23 14.01 -5.85
CA ILE A 129 -3.86 12.85 -6.48
C ILE A 129 -2.76 11.85 -6.87
N LEU A 130 -2.89 10.62 -6.41
CA LEU A 130 -2.10 9.47 -6.84
C LEU A 130 -2.99 8.52 -7.63
N VAL A 131 -2.57 8.13 -8.83
CA VAL A 131 -3.29 7.18 -9.67
C VAL A 131 -2.42 5.94 -9.86
N PHE A 132 -3.01 4.77 -9.63
CA PHE A 132 -2.37 3.47 -9.86
C PHE A 132 -3.19 2.67 -10.84
N ASP A 133 -2.53 2.13 -11.86
CA ASP A 133 -3.12 1.18 -12.80
C ASP A 133 -2.83 -0.25 -12.31
N ILE A 134 -3.83 -1.13 -12.39
CA ILE A 134 -3.79 -2.53 -11.95
C ILE A 134 -4.00 -3.42 -13.17
N GLN A 135 -3.04 -4.29 -13.44
CA GLN A 135 -3.04 -5.18 -14.59
C GLN A 135 -2.97 -6.64 -14.14
N LYS A 136 -3.71 -7.51 -14.83
CA LYS A 136 -3.58 -8.97 -14.69
C LYS A 136 -2.42 -9.45 -15.55
N THR A 137 -1.34 -9.87 -14.90
CA THR A 137 -0.14 -10.42 -15.57
C THR A 137 -0.08 -11.94 -15.52
N GLY A 138 -0.99 -12.60 -14.80
CA GLY A 138 -1.08 -14.06 -14.72
C GLY A 138 -2.29 -14.55 -13.93
N LYS A 139 -2.42 -15.87 -13.75
CA LYS A 139 -3.56 -16.48 -13.03
C LYS A 139 -3.65 -15.94 -11.59
N GLN A 140 -2.53 -15.93 -10.88
CA GLN A 140 -2.40 -15.43 -9.51
C GLN A 140 -1.37 -14.30 -9.41
N LYS A 141 -1.33 -13.47 -10.45
CA LYS A 141 -0.38 -12.36 -10.54
C LYS A 141 -1.10 -11.06 -10.89
N ARG A 142 -0.75 -9.99 -10.20
CA ARG A 142 -1.18 -8.63 -10.53
C ARG A 142 0.03 -7.72 -10.53
N LYS A 143 -0.01 -6.76 -11.43
CA LYS A 143 0.97 -5.69 -11.53
C LYS A 143 0.27 -4.39 -11.19
N ILE A 144 0.85 -3.61 -10.29
CA ILE A 144 0.33 -2.30 -9.88
C ILE A 144 1.40 -1.27 -10.26
N GLN A 145 1.03 -0.30 -11.09
CA GLN A 145 1.94 0.70 -11.63
C GLN A 145 1.44 2.10 -11.27
N PHE A 146 2.34 2.95 -10.79
CA PHE A 146 2.03 4.35 -10.58
C PHE A 146 1.92 5.08 -11.91
N ASN A 147 0.79 5.76 -12.13
CA ASN A 147 0.52 6.52 -13.33
C ASN A 147 0.90 7.99 -13.10
N ALA A 148 2.14 8.34 -13.44
CA ALA A 148 2.68 9.69 -13.25
C ALA A 148 1.92 10.75 -14.08
N THR A 149 1.41 10.40 -15.27
CA THR A 149 0.72 11.38 -16.13
C THR A 149 -0.66 11.77 -15.63
N LYS A 150 -1.33 10.88 -14.88
CA LYS A 150 -2.64 11.15 -14.24
C LYS A 150 -2.52 11.58 -12.78
N SER A 151 -1.33 11.52 -12.20
CA SER A 151 -1.08 11.91 -10.82
C SER A 151 -0.64 13.36 -10.74
N SER A 152 -0.99 14.04 -9.65
CA SER A 152 -0.63 15.45 -9.43
C SER A 152 0.67 15.62 -8.64
N VAL A 153 1.44 14.54 -8.49
CA VAL A 153 2.61 14.46 -7.60
C VAL A 153 3.80 14.04 -8.44
N ASP A 154 4.85 14.86 -8.40
CA ASP A 154 6.10 14.61 -9.11
C ASP A 154 7.00 13.68 -8.29
N ARG A 155 6.56 12.43 -8.13
CA ARG A 155 7.34 11.39 -7.46
C ARG A 155 7.19 10.09 -8.21
N LYS A 156 8.31 9.41 -8.46
CA LYS A 156 8.29 8.03 -8.96
C LYS A 156 7.98 7.09 -7.79
N LEU A 157 6.93 6.31 -7.94
CA LEU A 157 6.67 5.15 -7.09
C LEU A 157 7.04 3.89 -7.87
N PRO A 158 7.56 2.86 -7.19
CA PRO A 158 8.02 1.65 -7.82
C PRO A 158 6.83 0.90 -8.40
N GLU A 159 7.15 0.11 -9.41
CA GLU A 159 6.26 -0.93 -9.89
C GLU A 159 6.17 -2.04 -8.83
N ILE A 160 4.97 -2.59 -8.69
CA ILE A 160 4.64 -3.57 -7.65
C ILE A 160 4.11 -4.82 -8.35
N GLN A 161 4.77 -5.94 -8.14
CA GLN A 161 4.31 -7.24 -8.62
C GLN A 161 3.75 -8.03 -7.42
N VAL A 162 2.45 -8.32 -7.45
CA VAL A 162 1.74 -9.08 -6.40
C VAL A 162 1.53 -10.50 -6.90
N ASN A 163 1.93 -11.50 -6.11
CA ASN A 163 1.83 -12.92 -6.45
C ASN A 163 1.15 -13.72 -5.34
N TRP A 164 0.24 -14.63 -5.66
CA TRP A 164 -0.46 -15.50 -4.69
C TRP A 164 -0.79 -16.89 -5.26
#